data_AF-A0A099I3Q7-F1
#
_entry.id   AF-A0A099I3Q7-F1
#
_cell.length_a   1.000
_cell.length_b   1.000
_cell.length_c   1.000
_cell.angle_alpha   90.00
_cell.angle_beta   90.00
_cell.angle_gamma   90.00
#
_symmetry.space_group_name_H-M   'P 1'
#
loop_
_entity.id
_entity.type
_entity.pdbx_description
1 polymer ?
#
loop_
_entity_poly.entity_id
_entity_poly.type
_entity_poly.pdbx_seq_one_letter_code
_entity_poly.pdbx_strand_id
1 'polypeptide(L)'
;MENNEILDLLEQEYLQEYRKIQNRLLKKIRESSYLNVELHDIANQLYTAQLRSLQPQDIYNGDETAFINGIVRNVPEPLLLKSKKSKAGNRAVISILVAVIIMISFYAISRSVAIDDQRKAMGYLQESSNYRTIQQEIREEAVYTFQLKDVSSNEGQKVYESEGNTIYLSDVEEETDAYLIYFEASGEFSTQGGSIVSVVSHDIEKKHKAYELEGSVNVILDSGMQELPWMYLSVNKTKNKDEYGFRMDKSLVEGKGSVKLHLKDLIKTTWTHK
;
A
#
# COMPACT_ATOMS: atom_id res chain seq x y z
N MET A 1 -52.46 -31.51 -44.90
CA MET A 1 -51.08 -31.98 -44.74
C MET A 1 -50.61 -31.48 -43.39
N GLU A 2 -50.24 -32.37 -42.49
CA GLU A 2 -49.79 -31.95 -41.16
C GLU A 2 -48.45 -31.21 -41.28
N ASN A 3 -48.14 -30.30 -40.34
CA ASN A 3 -46.93 -29.48 -40.41
C ASN A 3 -45.65 -30.33 -40.53
N ASN A 4 -45.62 -31.48 -39.87
CA ASN A 4 -44.48 -32.40 -39.91
C ASN A 4 -44.28 -33.02 -41.29
N GLU A 5 -45.36 -33.28 -42.04
CA GLU A 5 -45.28 -33.85 -43.39
C GLU A 5 -44.70 -32.86 -44.40
N ILE A 6 -44.95 -31.56 -44.24
CA ILE A 6 -44.39 -30.52 -45.13
C ILE A 6 -42.89 -30.34 -44.87
N LEU A 7 -42.49 -30.35 -43.59
CA LEU A 7 -41.09 -30.17 -43.22
C LEU A 7 -40.19 -31.30 -43.73
N ASP A 8 -40.71 -32.52 -43.83
CA ASP A 8 -39.99 -33.68 -44.39
C ASP A 8 -39.76 -33.56 -45.90
N LEU A 9 -40.52 -32.70 -46.59
CA LEU A 9 -40.39 -32.42 -48.04
C LEU A 9 -39.51 -31.20 -48.36
N LEU A 10 -39.08 -30.44 -47.34
CA LEU A 10 -38.21 -29.29 -47.55
C LEU A 10 -36.75 -29.73 -47.73
N GLU A 11 -36.09 -29.13 -48.71
CA GLU A 11 -34.65 -29.22 -48.85
C GLU A 11 -33.94 -28.53 -47.68
N GLN A 12 -32.69 -28.94 -47.41
CA GLN A 12 -31.96 -28.54 -46.20
C GLN A 12 -31.86 -27.02 -46.01
N GLU A 13 -31.72 -26.25 -47.10
CA GLU A 13 -31.58 -24.79 -47.04
C GLU A 13 -32.88 -24.11 -46.59
N TYR A 14 -34.05 -24.58 -47.07
CA TYR A 14 -35.36 -24.08 -46.64
C TYR A 14 -35.68 -24.53 -45.22
N LEU A 15 -35.27 -25.74 -44.83
CA LEU A 15 -35.44 -26.23 -43.46
C LEU A 15 -34.59 -25.42 -42.46
N GLN A 16 -33.39 -25.00 -42.84
CA GLN A 16 -32.53 -24.15 -42.02
C GLN A 16 -33.16 -22.77 -41.83
N GLU A 17 -33.70 -22.17 -42.91
CA GLU A 17 -34.37 -20.87 -42.83
C GLU A 17 -35.65 -20.97 -41.97
N TYR A 18 -36.44 -22.04 -42.12
CA TYR A 18 -37.58 -22.34 -41.25
C TYR A 18 -37.17 -22.37 -39.77
N ARG A 19 -36.14 -23.15 -39.42
CA ARG A 19 -35.64 -23.25 -38.03
C ARG A 19 -35.14 -21.91 -37.50
N LYS A 20 -34.52 -21.10 -38.34
CA LYS A 20 -34.05 -19.75 -37.97
C LYS A 20 -35.20 -18.82 -37.63
N ILE A 21 -36.25 -18.79 -38.45
CA ILE A 21 -37.48 -18.03 -38.21
C ILE A 21 -38.16 -18.53 -36.92
N GLN A 22 -38.34 -19.85 -36.80
CA GLN A 22 -38.94 -20.50 -35.64
C GLN A 22 -38.25 -20.10 -34.34
N ASN A 23 -36.92 -20.19 -34.30
CA ASN A 23 -36.13 -19.82 -33.12
C ASN A 23 -36.25 -18.34 -32.75
N ARG A 24 -36.46 -17.46 -33.72
CA ARG A 24 -36.66 -16.02 -33.46
C ARG A 24 -38.07 -15.73 -32.95
N LEU A 25 -39.08 -16.40 -33.49
CA LEU A 25 -40.46 -16.30 -33.02
C LEU A 25 -40.61 -16.88 -31.61
N LEU A 26 -40.02 -18.05 -31.32
CA LEU A 26 -40.03 -18.66 -29.98
C LEU A 26 -39.36 -17.81 -28.89
N LYS A 27 -38.48 -16.86 -29.26
CA LYS A 27 -37.90 -15.89 -28.32
C LYS A 27 -38.83 -14.72 -28.00
N LYS A 28 -39.87 -14.52 -28.80
CA LYS A 28 -40.78 -13.36 -28.77
C LYS A 28 -42.24 -13.74 -28.51
N ILE A 29 -42.63 -14.98 -28.79
CA ILE A 29 -43.99 -15.49 -28.72
C ILE A 29 -43.96 -16.82 -27.94
N ARG A 30 -44.93 -17.02 -27.06
CA ARG A 30 -45.16 -18.26 -26.31
C ARG A 30 -45.64 -19.36 -27.26
N GLU A 31 -45.17 -20.59 -27.03
CA GLU A 31 -45.72 -21.78 -27.67
C GLU A 31 -47.24 -21.84 -27.46
N SER A 32 -47.96 -21.88 -28.57
CA SER A 32 -49.41 -21.75 -28.59
C SER A 32 -49.94 -22.28 -29.92
N SER A 33 -51.24 -22.58 -29.97
CA SER A 33 -51.92 -22.92 -31.22
C SER A 33 -51.75 -21.82 -32.27
N TYR A 34 -51.73 -20.55 -31.85
CA TYR A 34 -51.45 -19.40 -32.71
C TYR A 34 -50.07 -19.51 -33.35
N LEU A 35 -49.01 -19.72 -32.56
CA LEU A 35 -47.66 -19.89 -33.09
C LEU A 35 -47.54 -21.10 -34.03
N ASN A 36 -48.25 -22.20 -33.72
CA ASN A 36 -48.24 -23.39 -34.58
C ASN A 36 -48.90 -23.12 -35.95
N VAL A 37 -49.96 -22.31 -35.99
CA VAL A 37 -50.60 -21.88 -37.25
C VAL A 37 -49.66 -20.98 -38.06
N GLU A 38 -49.02 -20.00 -37.43
CA GLU A 38 -48.04 -19.11 -38.11
C GLU A 38 -46.85 -19.91 -38.65
N LEU A 39 -46.32 -20.86 -37.87
CA LEU A 39 -45.24 -21.74 -38.32
C LEU A 39 -45.67 -22.66 -39.46
N HIS A 40 -46.91 -23.15 -39.43
CA HIS A 40 -47.44 -23.95 -40.53
C HIS A 40 -47.58 -23.14 -41.83
N ASP A 41 -48.02 -21.88 -41.73
CA ASP A 41 -48.09 -20.99 -42.89
C ASP A 41 -46.70 -20.69 -43.45
N ILE A 42 -45.71 -20.42 -42.59
CA ILE A 42 -44.31 -20.24 -43.00
C ILE A 42 -43.77 -21.49 -43.69
N ALA A 43 -44.06 -22.70 -43.19
CA ALA A 43 -43.64 -23.95 -43.83
C ALA A 43 -44.25 -24.10 -45.24
N ASN A 44 -45.52 -23.73 -45.42
CA ASN A 44 -46.19 -23.72 -46.73
C ASN A 44 -45.59 -22.69 -47.69
N GLN A 45 -45.26 -21.48 -47.20
CA GLN A 45 -44.61 -20.45 -48.00
C GLN A 45 -43.22 -20.90 -48.49
N LEU A 46 -42.43 -21.52 -47.61
CA LEU A 46 -41.12 -22.09 -47.96
C LEU A 46 -41.24 -23.24 -48.97
N TYR A 47 -42.21 -24.14 -48.77
CA TYR A 47 -42.44 -25.24 -49.71
C TYR A 47 -42.87 -24.72 -51.10
N THR A 48 -43.71 -23.69 -51.14
CA THR A 48 -44.12 -23.04 -52.38
C THR A 48 -42.94 -22.33 -53.06
N ALA A 49 -42.08 -21.67 -52.29
CA ALA A 49 -40.86 -21.04 -52.82
C ALA A 49 -39.91 -22.08 -53.44
N GLN A 50 -39.76 -23.23 -52.77
CA GLN A 50 -38.96 -24.37 -53.26
C GLN A 50 -39.52 -24.92 -54.59
N LEU A 51 -40.83 -25.16 -54.69
CA LEU A 51 -41.46 -25.61 -55.95
C LEU A 51 -41.29 -24.63 -57.11
N ARG A 52 -41.09 -23.34 -56.79
CA ARG A 52 -40.86 -22.26 -57.76
C ARG A 52 -39.38 -21.94 -57.97
N SER A 53 -38.48 -22.70 -57.33
CA SER A 53 -37.02 -22.49 -57.37
C SER A 53 -36.59 -21.07 -56.95
N LEU A 54 -37.30 -20.46 -56.01
CA LEU A 54 -36.96 -19.16 -55.39
C LEU A 54 -36.07 -19.36 -54.16
N GLN A 55 -35.28 -18.36 -53.76
CA GLN A 55 -34.44 -18.49 -52.57
C GLN A 55 -35.30 -18.53 -51.28
N PRO A 56 -34.88 -19.25 -50.22
CA PRO A 56 -35.64 -19.32 -48.97
C PRO A 56 -35.94 -17.95 -48.35
N GLN A 57 -35.05 -16.97 -48.54
CA GLN A 57 -35.20 -15.62 -48.00
C GLN A 57 -36.19 -14.75 -48.79
N ASP A 58 -36.61 -15.19 -49.98
CA ASP A 58 -37.56 -14.44 -50.80
C ASP A 58 -38.97 -14.40 -50.18
N ILE A 59 -39.27 -15.27 -49.20
CA ILE A 59 -40.55 -15.24 -48.46
C ILE A 59 -40.70 -13.98 -47.60
N TYR A 60 -39.61 -13.27 -47.29
CA TYR A 60 -39.64 -12.13 -46.37
C TYR A 60 -40.25 -10.86 -46.99
N ASN A 61 -40.40 -10.81 -48.32
CA ASN A 61 -40.85 -9.62 -49.04
C ASN A 61 -40.13 -8.33 -48.57
N GLY A 62 -38.81 -8.42 -48.34
CA GLY A 62 -38.00 -7.34 -47.78
C GLY A 62 -37.02 -7.83 -46.70
N ASP A 63 -37.02 -7.16 -45.53
CA ASP A 63 -36.11 -7.47 -44.43
C ASP A 63 -36.67 -8.54 -43.48
N GLU A 64 -35.82 -9.48 -43.06
CA GLU A 64 -36.17 -10.55 -42.12
C GLU A 64 -36.72 -10.01 -40.79
N THR A 65 -36.15 -8.91 -40.27
CA THR A 65 -36.60 -8.31 -39.01
C THR A 65 -37.99 -7.70 -39.17
N ALA A 66 -38.25 -7.06 -40.31
CA ALA A 66 -39.57 -6.53 -40.65
C ALA A 66 -40.61 -7.65 -40.78
N PHE A 67 -40.26 -8.76 -41.43
CA PHE A 67 -41.10 -9.95 -41.56
C PHE A 67 -41.48 -10.53 -40.18
N ILE A 68 -40.48 -10.80 -39.34
CA ILE A 68 -40.69 -11.32 -37.98
C ILE A 68 -41.52 -10.35 -37.12
N ASN A 69 -41.25 -9.05 -37.20
CA ASN A 69 -42.01 -8.06 -36.46
C ASN A 69 -43.45 -7.90 -36.98
N GLY A 70 -43.68 -8.12 -38.28
CA GLY A 70 -45.01 -8.15 -38.88
C GLY A 70 -45.87 -9.25 -38.28
N ILE A 71 -45.32 -10.46 -38.17
CA ILE A 71 -45.97 -11.60 -37.50
C ILE A 71 -46.22 -11.26 -36.02
N VAL A 72 -45.18 -10.82 -35.30
CA VAL A 72 -45.27 -10.50 -33.87
C VAL A 72 -46.28 -9.40 -33.57
N ARG A 73 -46.51 -8.44 -34.48
CA ARG A 73 -47.49 -7.36 -34.32
C ARG A 73 -48.93 -7.85 -34.29
N ASN A 74 -49.21 -8.96 -34.98
CA ASN A 74 -50.54 -9.55 -35.07
C ASN A 74 -50.81 -10.58 -33.96
N VAL A 75 -49.78 -10.94 -33.18
CA VAL A 75 -49.89 -11.87 -32.06
C VAL A 75 -50.68 -11.23 -30.92
N PRO A 76 -51.70 -11.94 -30.36
CA PRO A 76 -52.37 -11.51 -29.15
C PRO A 76 -51.40 -11.24 -27.99
N GLU A 77 -51.53 -10.08 -27.35
CA GLU A 77 -50.66 -9.63 -26.25
C GLU A 77 -50.33 -10.69 -25.17
N PRO A 78 -51.27 -11.54 -24.68
CA PRO A 78 -50.95 -12.58 -23.69
C PRO A 78 -49.95 -13.64 -24.18
N LEU A 79 -49.72 -13.75 -25.49
CA LEU A 79 -48.78 -14.68 -26.09
C LEU A 79 -47.40 -14.05 -26.30
N LEU A 80 -47.22 -12.75 -26.11
CA LEU A 80 -45.90 -12.10 -26.26
C LEU A 80 -45.00 -12.37 -25.05
N LEU A 81 -43.75 -12.75 -25.32
CA LEU A 81 -42.70 -12.89 -24.31
C LEU A 81 -42.09 -11.51 -24.01
N LYS A 82 -42.23 -11.05 -22.77
CA LYS A 82 -41.64 -9.77 -22.31
C LYS A 82 -40.11 -9.82 -22.49
N SER A 83 -39.54 -8.84 -23.17
CA SER A 83 -38.10 -8.73 -23.39
C SER A 83 -37.33 -8.68 -22.06
N LYS A 84 -36.36 -9.57 -21.82
CA LYS A 84 -35.42 -9.44 -20.70
C LYS A 84 -34.57 -8.18 -20.90
N LYS A 85 -34.68 -7.19 -20.01
CA LYS A 85 -33.78 -6.01 -19.95
C LYS A 85 -32.68 -6.18 -18.90
N SER A 86 -31.48 -5.73 -19.30
CA SER A 86 -30.39 -5.09 -18.52
C SER A 86 -29.17 -5.93 -18.07
N LYS A 87 -28.00 -5.52 -18.59
CA LYS A 87 -26.62 -5.92 -18.23
C LYS A 87 -26.14 -5.26 -16.92
N ALA A 88 -26.86 -5.40 -15.82
CA ALA A 88 -26.42 -4.83 -14.53
C ALA A 88 -25.30 -5.67 -13.86
N GLY A 89 -25.29 -7.00 -14.07
CA GLY A 89 -24.31 -7.90 -13.45
C GLY A 89 -22.85 -7.65 -13.87
N ASN A 90 -22.60 -7.33 -15.15
CA ASN A 90 -21.23 -7.11 -15.64
C ASN A 90 -20.58 -5.86 -15.03
N ARG A 91 -21.35 -4.82 -14.68
CA ARG A 91 -20.78 -3.60 -14.09
C ARG A 91 -20.31 -3.84 -12.65
N ALA A 92 -21.05 -4.61 -11.86
CA ALA A 92 -20.66 -4.95 -10.49
C ALA A 92 -19.38 -5.80 -10.47
N VAL A 93 -19.26 -6.77 -11.38
CA VAL A 93 -18.05 -7.62 -11.49
C VAL A 93 -16.83 -6.79 -11.91
N ILE A 94 -16.97 -5.88 -12.86
CA ILE A 94 -15.88 -4.98 -13.28
C ILE A 94 -15.46 -4.07 -12.12
N SER A 95 -16.40 -3.50 -11.36
CA SER A 95 -16.07 -2.65 -10.21
C SER A 95 -15.31 -3.40 -9.12
N ILE A 96 -15.70 -4.66 -8.82
CA ILE A 96 -14.98 -5.50 -7.86
C ILE A 96 -13.57 -5.80 -8.35
N LEU A 97 -13.41 -6.12 -9.64
CA LEU A 97 -12.10 -6.45 -10.22
C LEU A 97 -11.14 -5.26 -10.22
N VAL A 98 -11.65 -4.05 -10.48
CA VAL A 98 -10.88 -2.80 -10.36
C VAL A 98 -10.49 -2.53 -8.90
N ALA A 99 -11.40 -2.72 -7.95
CA ALA A 99 -11.09 -2.54 -6.53
C ALA A 99 -9.99 -3.51 -6.05
N VAL A 100 -10.01 -4.77 -6.52
CA VAL A 100 -8.98 -5.77 -6.23
C VAL A 100 -7.63 -5.36 -6.83
N ILE A 101 -7.60 -4.89 -8.08
CA ILE A 101 -6.35 -4.40 -8.71
C ILE A 101 -5.79 -3.20 -7.97
N ILE A 102 -6.63 -2.26 -7.56
CA ILE A 102 -6.20 -1.10 -6.75
C ILE A 102 -5.64 -1.57 -5.41
N MET A 103 -6.31 -2.52 -4.74
CA MET A 103 -5.85 -3.06 -3.45
C MET A 103 -4.50 -3.80 -3.59
N ILE A 104 -4.32 -4.61 -4.64
CA ILE A 104 -3.05 -5.29 -4.93
C ILE A 104 -1.95 -4.27 -5.25
N SER A 105 -2.26 -3.24 -6.03
CA SER A 105 -1.31 -2.16 -6.37
C SER A 105 -0.90 -1.37 -5.13
N PHE A 106 -1.86 -1.05 -4.25
CA PHE A 106 -1.59 -0.36 -2.99
C PHE A 106 -0.76 -1.24 -2.05
N TYR A 107 -1.05 -2.54 -1.97
CA TYR A 107 -0.26 -3.49 -1.19
C TYR A 107 1.18 -3.62 -1.70
N ALA A 108 1.38 -3.66 -3.02
CA ALA A 108 2.70 -3.71 -3.64
C ALA A 108 3.50 -2.41 -3.41
N ILE A 109 2.85 -1.24 -3.55
CA ILE A 109 3.46 0.07 -3.27
C ILE A 109 3.85 0.17 -1.80
N SER A 110 2.96 -0.17 -0.86
CA SER A 110 3.25 -0.13 0.58
C SER A 110 4.43 -1.01 0.97
N ARG A 111 4.61 -2.19 0.37
CA ARG A 111 5.82 -3.00 0.59
C ARG A 111 7.08 -2.40 -0.03
N SER A 112 6.97 -1.79 -1.21
CA SER A 112 8.15 -1.19 -1.89
C SER A 112 8.69 0.02 -1.14
N VAL A 113 7.81 0.86 -0.57
CA VAL A 113 8.19 2.00 0.28
C VAL A 113 8.80 1.50 1.59
N ALA A 114 8.20 0.48 2.22
CA ALA A 114 8.74 -0.10 3.45
C ALA A 114 10.14 -0.73 3.25
N ILE A 115 10.41 -1.37 2.12
CA ILE A 115 11.73 -1.94 1.82
C ILE A 115 12.76 -0.84 1.56
N ASP A 116 12.40 0.24 0.87
CA ASP A 116 13.32 1.35 0.62
C ASP A 116 13.64 2.12 1.91
N ASP A 117 12.64 2.35 2.77
CA ASP A 117 12.84 2.93 4.10
C ASP A 117 13.67 2.01 5.01
N GLN A 118 13.46 0.69 4.94
CA GLN A 118 14.33 -0.27 5.65
C GLN A 118 15.77 -0.22 5.14
N ARG A 119 16.00 -0.09 3.84
CA ARG A 119 17.36 0.03 3.27
C ARG A 119 18.06 1.33 3.63
N LYS A 120 17.30 2.38 3.99
CA LYS A 120 17.80 3.64 4.53
C LYS A 120 17.95 3.60 6.05
N ALA A 121 17.53 2.53 6.73
CA ALA A 121 17.58 2.47 8.18
C ALA A 121 18.98 2.12 8.70
N MET A 122 19.38 2.74 9.81
CA MET A 122 20.63 2.45 10.53
C MET A 122 20.76 0.96 10.83
N GLY A 123 19.67 0.28 11.16
CA GLY A 123 19.65 -1.17 11.39
C GLY A 123 20.10 -2.00 10.19
N TYR A 124 19.69 -1.61 8.98
CA TYR A 124 20.11 -2.28 7.77
C TYR A 124 21.61 -2.10 7.52
N LEU A 125 22.14 -0.91 7.77
CA LEU A 125 23.59 -0.65 7.63
C LEU A 125 24.41 -1.41 8.67
N GLN A 126 23.87 -1.61 9.87
CA GLN A 126 24.54 -2.37 10.93
C GLN A 126 24.60 -3.88 10.68
N GLU A 127 23.60 -4.44 10.01
CA GLU A 127 23.47 -5.89 9.80
C GLU A 127 23.98 -6.34 8.43
N SER A 128 24.15 -5.42 7.49
CA SER A 128 24.61 -5.71 6.14
C SER A 128 26.12 -5.83 6.05
N SER A 129 26.60 -6.96 5.52
CA SER A 129 28.02 -7.21 5.27
C SER A 129 28.65 -6.31 4.20
N ASN A 130 27.82 -5.60 3.42
CA ASN A 130 28.25 -4.71 2.34
C ASN A 130 28.76 -3.36 2.83
N TYR A 131 28.62 -3.04 4.12
CA TYR A 131 29.11 -1.81 4.71
C TYR A 131 30.33 -2.08 5.58
N ARG A 132 31.08 -1.02 5.86
CA ARG A 132 32.09 -0.91 6.91
C ARG A 132 31.82 0.33 7.74
N THR A 133 32.18 0.29 9.02
CA THR A 133 32.11 1.43 9.93
C THR A 133 33.46 2.11 10.03
N ILE A 134 33.45 3.45 9.97
CA ILE A 134 34.60 4.30 10.28
C ILE A 134 34.21 5.14 11.48
N GLN A 135 35.03 5.11 12.52
CA GLN A 135 34.83 5.90 13.73
C GLN A 135 35.80 7.08 13.73
N GLN A 136 35.28 8.26 14.05
CA GLN A 136 36.06 9.49 14.15
C GLN A 136 35.66 10.23 15.43
N GLU A 137 36.63 10.56 16.26
CA GLU A 137 36.43 11.40 17.43
C GLU A 137 36.06 12.83 17.02
N ILE A 138 35.03 13.38 17.66
CA ILE A 138 34.61 14.78 17.50
C ILE A 138 35.35 15.63 18.54
N ARG A 139 36.14 16.58 18.04
CA ARG A 139 36.91 17.51 18.89
C ARG A 139 36.13 18.76 19.30
N GLU A 140 34.94 18.94 18.75
CA GLU A 140 34.07 20.07 19.06
C GLU A 140 33.46 19.87 20.45
N GLU A 141 33.45 20.93 21.26
CA GLU A 141 32.83 20.89 22.58
C GLU A 141 31.30 20.93 22.46
N ALA A 142 30.63 19.92 22.98
CA ALA A 142 29.17 19.85 23.08
C ALA A 142 28.72 20.24 24.49
N VAL A 143 28.58 21.55 24.74
CA VAL A 143 28.22 22.09 26.05
C VAL A 143 26.84 22.77 26.00
N TYR A 144 25.94 22.33 26.87
CA TYR A 144 24.56 22.81 26.97
C TYR A 144 24.27 23.40 28.36
N THR A 145 23.44 24.44 28.44
CA THR A 145 23.04 25.05 29.71
C THR A 145 21.69 24.50 30.16
N PHE A 146 21.72 23.61 31.15
CA PHE A 146 20.57 22.95 31.72
C PHE A 146 19.89 23.83 32.78
N GLN A 147 18.61 24.12 32.58
CA GLN A 147 17.79 24.92 33.49
C GLN A 147 17.24 24.06 34.64
N LEU A 148 17.49 24.46 35.88
CA LEU A 148 17.04 23.72 37.07
C LEU A 148 15.73 24.24 37.64
N LYS A 149 15.37 25.50 37.35
CA LYS A 149 14.12 26.12 37.83
C LYS A 149 12.88 25.68 37.05
N ASP A 150 13.08 25.32 35.79
CA ASP A 150 12.05 24.90 34.86
C ASP A 150 12.62 23.73 34.04
N VAL A 151 12.52 22.53 34.61
CA VAL A 151 13.24 21.34 34.12
C VAL A 151 12.73 20.92 32.75
N SER A 152 11.42 21.01 32.49
CA SER A 152 10.83 20.64 31.20
C SER A 152 11.20 21.61 30.07
N SER A 153 11.63 22.84 30.39
CA SER A 153 12.13 23.78 29.36
C SER A 153 13.37 23.28 28.61
N ASN A 154 14.07 22.27 29.17
CA ASN A 154 15.22 21.64 28.54
C ASN A 154 14.84 20.62 27.46
N GLU A 155 13.61 20.10 27.49
CA GLU A 155 13.17 19.07 26.53
C GLU A 155 13.13 19.63 25.10
N GLY A 156 13.58 18.81 24.15
CA GLY A 156 13.70 19.17 22.74
C GLY A 156 14.84 20.13 22.39
N GLN A 157 15.63 20.58 23.38
CA GLN A 157 16.74 21.51 23.13
C GLN A 157 17.90 20.81 22.43
N LYS A 158 18.49 21.48 21.44
CA LYS A 158 19.67 21.02 20.72
C LYS A 158 20.93 21.20 21.55
N VAL A 159 21.68 20.11 21.71
CA VAL A 159 22.95 20.04 22.44
C VAL A 159 24.15 20.03 21.47
N TYR A 160 23.98 19.38 20.31
CA TYR A 160 24.98 19.31 19.26
C TYR A 160 24.29 19.28 17.90
N GLU A 161 24.87 19.93 16.89
CA GLU A 161 24.39 19.89 15.50
C GLU A 161 25.57 20.09 14.54
N SER A 162 25.86 19.09 13.71
CA SER A 162 26.89 19.20 12.68
C SER A 162 26.71 18.15 11.57
N GLU A 163 26.89 18.57 10.32
CA GLU A 163 26.88 17.68 9.13
C GLU A 163 25.67 16.71 9.08
N GLY A 164 24.47 17.20 9.41
CA GLY A 164 23.24 16.37 9.42
C GLY A 164 23.08 15.46 10.63
N ASN A 165 23.98 15.56 11.62
CA ASN A 165 23.90 14.83 12.89
C ASN A 165 23.47 15.79 13.99
N THR A 166 22.53 15.37 14.83
CA THR A 166 22.01 16.22 15.90
C THR A 166 21.82 15.42 17.17
N ILE A 167 22.20 16.00 18.31
CA ILE A 167 21.91 15.48 19.64
C ILE A 167 20.95 16.45 20.32
N TYR A 168 19.83 15.93 20.80
CA TYR A 168 18.84 16.68 21.57
C TYR A 168 18.76 16.14 22.98
N LEU A 169 18.34 16.98 23.90
CA LEU A 169 17.81 16.53 25.17
C LEU A 169 16.36 16.10 24.91
N SER A 170 16.09 14.80 24.92
CA SER A 170 14.80 14.25 24.48
C SER A 170 13.73 14.32 25.56
N ASP A 171 14.14 14.12 26.82
CA ASP A 171 13.23 14.06 27.96
C ASP A 171 13.99 14.36 29.26
N VAL A 172 13.29 14.84 30.28
CA VAL A 172 13.80 14.93 31.64
C VAL A 172 12.73 14.48 32.63
N GLU A 173 13.08 13.49 33.45
CA GLU A 173 12.25 13.10 34.58
C GLU A 173 12.85 13.65 35.88
N GLU A 174 12.01 14.25 36.71
CA GLU A 174 12.39 14.70 38.04
C GLU A 174 12.00 13.66 39.09
N GLU A 175 12.99 13.05 39.74
CA GLU A 175 12.79 12.17 40.88
C GLU A 175 12.95 12.92 42.21
N THR A 176 12.82 12.21 43.32
CA THR A 176 12.93 12.83 44.66
C THR A 176 14.33 13.38 44.90
N ASP A 177 15.38 12.64 44.51
CA ASP A 177 16.78 12.96 44.82
C ASP A 177 17.65 13.23 43.57
N ALA A 178 17.12 13.07 42.36
CA ALA A 178 17.86 13.25 41.12
C ALA A 178 17.03 13.80 39.96
N TYR A 179 17.73 14.22 38.90
CA TYR A 179 17.20 14.44 37.57
C TYR A 179 17.67 13.31 36.66
N LEU A 180 16.74 12.69 35.93
CA LEU A 180 17.02 11.69 34.90
C LEU A 180 16.99 12.39 33.55
N ILE A 181 18.15 12.52 32.90
CA ILE A 181 18.33 13.31 31.69
C ILE A 181 18.51 12.36 30.53
N TYR A 182 17.61 12.43 29.55
CA TYR A 182 17.64 11.59 28.36
C TYR A 182 18.06 12.41 27.14
N PHE A 183 18.89 11.80 26.32
CA PHE A 183 19.39 12.36 25.08
C PHE A 183 19.01 11.46 23.91
N GLU A 184 18.74 12.09 22.78
CA GLU A 184 18.50 11.42 21.51
C GLU A 184 19.51 11.95 20.49
N ALA A 185 20.38 11.06 20.01
CA ALA A 185 21.24 11.33 18.86
C ALA A 185 20.57 10.82 17.59
N SER A 186 20.60 11.65 16.54
CA SER A 186 20.05 11.34 15.23
C SER A 186 21.05 11.68 14.15
N GLY A 187 20.93 11.01 13.00
CA GLY A 187 21.80 11.22 11.87
C GLY A 187 21.09 10.97 10.54
N GLU A 188 21.81 11.22 9.45
CA GLU A 188 21.32 11.02 8.09
C GLU A 188 21.77 9.67 7.55
N PHE A 189 20.82 8.93 6.98
CA PHE A 189 21.04 7.58 6.48
C PHE A 189 20.41 7.37 5.11
N SER A 190 21.13 6.63 4.27
CA SER A 190 20.75 6.34 2.89
C SER A 190 21.23 4.96 2.47
N THR A 191 20.87 4.56 1.26
CA THR A 191 21.39 3.34 0.62
C THR A 191 22.86 3.41 0.22
N GLN A 192 23.51 4.57 0.35
CA GLN A 192 24.95 4.74 0.10
C GLN A 192 25.77 4.74 1.40
N GLY A 193 25.09 4.73 2.55
CA GLY A 193 25.70 4.91 3.86
C GLY A 193 25.00 5.98 4.67
N GLY A 194 25.60 6.33 5.79
CA GLY A 194 25.08 7.34 6.71
C GLY A 194 26.05 7.63 7.83
N SER A 195 25.73 8.60 8.67
CA SER A 195 26.49 8.88 9.88
C SER A 195 25.61 9.17 11.06
N ILE A 196 26.15 8.96 12.25
CA ILE A 196 25.59 9.45 13.51
C ILE A 196 26.72 9.97 14.38
N VAL A 197 26.50 11.09 15.07
CA VAL A 197 27.38 11.60 16.13
C VAL A 197 26.70 11.31 17.46
N SER A 198 27.37 10.57 18.33
CA SER A 198 26.81 10.05 19.58
C SER A 198 27.91 9.79 20.61
N VAL A 199 27.54 9.64 21.88
CA VAL A 199 28.41 9.02 22.90
C VAL A 199 28.50 7.50 22.74
N VAL A 200 27.77 6.95 21.77
CA VAL A 200 27.74 5.54 21.42
C VAL A 200 28.58 5.31 20.16
N SER A 201 29.58 4.45 20.24
CA SER A 201 30.30 3.96 19.07
C SER A 201 29.56 2.80 18.45
N HIS A 202 29.61 2.68 17.11
CA HIS A 202 29.09 1.53 16.39
C HIS A 202 30.21 0.85 15.63
N ASP A 203 30.33 -0.47 15.78
CA ASP A 203 31.33 -1.28 15.10
C ASP A 203 30.71 -2.60 14.67
N ILE A 204 30.40 -2.69 13.38
CA ILE A 204 29.74 -3.86 12.80
C ILE A 204 30.70 -5.04 12.61
N GLU A 205 32.01 -4.80 12.71
CA GLU A 205 33.02 -5.84 12.58
C GLU A 205 33.26 -6.57 13.92
N LYS A 206 32.84 -5.97 15.05
CA LYS A 206 32.82 -6.64 16.36
C LYS A 206 31.72 -7.72 16.42
N LYS A 207 32.15 -8.99 16.36
CA LYS A 207 31.28 -10.19 16.33
C LYS A 207 30.25 -10.33 17.47
N HIS A 208 30.43 -9.67 18.61
CA HIS A 208 29.62 -9.90 19.81
C HIS A 208 28.91 -8.66 20.36
N LYS A 209 29.22 -7.46 19.85
CA LYS A 209 28.60 -6.21 20.32
C LYS A 209 28.78 -5.15 19.24
N ALA A 210 27.70 -4.84 18.52
CA ALA A 210 27.74 -3.92 17.39
C ALA A 210 27.81 -2.43 17.82
N TYR A 211 27.65 -2.13 19.11
CA TYR A 211 27.68 -0.77 19.65
C TYR A 211 28.09 -0.73 21.12
N GLU A 212 28.68 0.39 21.57
CA GLU A 212 29.20 0.56 22.93
C GLU A 212 29.09 2.02 23.38
N LEU A 213 28.75 2.26 24.65
CA LEU A 213 28.81 3.59 25.24
C LEU A 213 30.28 3.90 25.55
N GLU A 214 30.88 4.84 24.80
CA GLU A 214 32.28 5.26 24.94
C GLU A 214 32.38 6.66 25.55
N GLY A 215 31.41 7.53 25.25
CA GLY A 215 31.36 8.89 25.76
C GLY A 215 30.61 9.04 27.08
N SER A 216 30.72 10.23 27.67
CA SER A 216 30.09 10.54 28.95
C SER A 216 29.46 11.93 28.97
N VAL A 217 28.56 12.15 29.93
CA VAL A 217 28.01 13.48 30.23
C VAL A 217 28.58 13.94 31.55
N ASN A 218 29.18 15.13 31.55
CA ASN A 218 29.75 15.75 32.72
C ASN A 218 28.95 16.99 33.09
N VAL A 219 28.68 17.19 34.37
CA VAL A 219 28.25 18.51 34.86
C VAL A 219 29.48 19.37 35.16
N ILE A 220 29.45 20.62 34.73
CA ILE A 220 30.50 21.60 35.02
C ILE A 220 30.10 22.38 36.27
N LEU A 221 30.91 22.24 37.33
CA LEU A 221 30.75 22.89 38.62
C LEU A 221 31.95 23.79 38.91
N ASP A 222 31.83 24.63 39.93
CA ASP A 222 32.93 25.51 40.37
C ASP A 222 34.13 24.70 40.90
N SER A 223 33.89 23.48 41.40
CA SER A 223 34.90 22.53 41.87
C SER A 223 35.56 21.72 40.74
N GLY A 224 35.07 21.83 39.50
CA GLY A 224 35.53 21.07 38.34
C GLY A 224 34.40 20.34 37.61
N MET A 225 34.78 19.40 36.76
CA MET A 225 33.83 18.55 36.03
C MET A 225 33.57 17.26 36.81
N GLN A 226 32.30 16.88 36.91
CA GLN A 226 31.89 15.59 37.47
C GLN A 226 31.10 14.80 36.44
N GLU A 227 31.56 13.58 36.17
CA GLU A 227 30.87 12.64 35.29
C GLU A 227 29.57 12.15 35.92
N LEU A 228 28.50 12.13 35.14
CA LEU A 228 27.20 11.63 35.54
C LEU A 228 27.13 10.11 35.31
N PRO A 229 26.59 9.32 36.26
CA PRO A 229 26.34 7.91 36.04
C PRO A 229 25.34 7.70 34.90
N TRP A 230 25.69 6.83 33.95
CA TRP A 230 24.77 6.37 32.91
C TRP A 230 23.71 5.44 33.51
N MET A 231 22.51 5.47 32.96
CA MET A 231 21.37 4.66 33.44
C MET A 231 20.62 3.94 32.33
N TYR A 232 20.67 4.45 31.10
CA TYR A 232 19.92 3.91 29.97
C TYR A 232 20.73 3.99 28.69
N LEU A 233 20.60 2.97 27.86
CA LEU A 233 21.15 2.92 26.51
C LEU A 233 20.22 2.08 25.63
N SER A 234 19.77 2.65 24.52
CA SER A 234 19.00 1.98 23.49
C SER A 234 19.44 2.48 22.12
N VAL A 235 19.71 1.54 21.21
CA VAL A 235 20.02 1.86 19.82
C VAL A 235 18.78 1.54 19.00
N ASN A 236 18.01 2.57 18.65
CA ASN A 236 16.79 2.41 17.87
C ASN A 236 17.10 2.35 16.38
N LYS A 237 17.49 1.15 15.96
CA LYS A 237 17.87 0.79 14.60
C LYS A 237 16.84 1.16 13.51
N THR A 238 15.55 1.17 13.84
CA THR A 238 14.47 1.45 12.88
C THR A 238 14.10 2.92 12.81
N LYS A 239 14.37 3.70 13.86
CA LYS A 239 14.16 5.15 13.89
C LYS A 239 15.40 5.96 13.53
N ASN A 240 16.54 5.31 13.29
CA ASN A 240 17.82 5.95 12.95
C ASN A 240 18.39 6.81 14.09
N LYS A 241 18.27 6.33 15.33
CA LYS A 241 18.63 7.10 16.52
C LYS A 241 19.30 6.26 17.59
N ASP A 242 20.16 6.89 18.37
CA ASP A 242 20.62 6.39 19.66
C ASP A 242 19.93 7.18 20.77
N GLU A 243 19.48 6.47 21.81
CA GLU A 243 18.90 7.04 23.01
C GLU A 243 19.76 6.63 24.20
N TYR A 244 20.10 7.58 25.07
CA TYR A 244 20.91 7.30 26.25
C TYR A 244 20.56 8.26 27.38
N GLY A 245 20.70 7.77 28.61
CA GLY A 245 20.26 8.47 29.80
C GLY A 245 21.34 8.55 30.87
N PHE A 246 21.35 9.67 31.59
CA PHE A 246 22.26 9.94 32.70
C PHE A 246 21.52 10.48 33.92
N ARG A 247 21.98 10.12 35.11
CA ARG A 247 21.38 10.55 36.38
C ARG A 247 22.22 11.65 37.02
N MET A 248 21.61 12.78 37.38
CA MET A 248 22.24 13.89 38.10
C MET A 248 21.61 14.06 39.48
N ASP A 249 22.39 13.81 40.54
CA ASP A 249 21.93 14.02 41.92
C ASP A 249 21.58 15.49 42.18
N LYS A 250 20.44 15.76 42.82
CA LYS A 250 20.02 17.12 43.15
C LYS A 250 20.97 17.81 44.14
N SER A 251 21.56 17.03 45.05
CA SER A 251 22.57 17.52 45.99
C SER A 251 23.81 18.09 45.29
N LEU A 252 24.10 17.65 44.07
CA LEU A 252 25.24 18.12 43.28
C LEU A 252 25.05 19.56 42.78
N VAL A 253 23.80 19.99 42.63
CA VAL A 253 23.42 21.25 42.00
C VAL A 253 22.51 22.11 42.89
N GLU A 254 22.47 21.79 44.19
CA GLU A 254 21.63 22.47 45.17
C GLU A 254 21.88 23.99 45.18
N GLY A 255 20.79 24.77 45.17
CA GLY A 255 20.85 26.23 45.16
C GLY A 255 21.24 26.87 43.82
N LYS A 256 21.53 26.09 42.77
CA LYS A 256 21.84 26.62 41.43
C LYS A 256 20.56 26.81 40.61
N GLY A 257 20.51 27.88 39.80
CA GLY A 257 19.40 28.13 38.86
C GLY A 257 19.54 27.37 37.54
N SER A 258 20.78 27.08 37.15
CA SER A 258 21.16 26.34 35.94
C SER A 258 22.57 25.78 36.11
N VAL A 259 22.92 24.76 35.33
CA VAL A 259 24.27 24.18 35.24
C VAL A 259 24.66 23.93 33.79
N LYS A 260 25.95 23.77 33.50
CA LYS A 260 26.40 23.36 32.17
C LYS A 260 26.61 21.85 32.16
N LEU A 261 26.06 21.19 31.16
CA LEU A 261 26.33 19.79 30.82
C LEU A 261 27.29 19.75 29.64
N HIS A 262 28.29 18.89 29.71
CA HIS A 262 29.30 18.68 28.69
C HIS A 262 29.28 17.23 28.24
N LEU A 263 28.88 17.01 26.99
CA LEU A 263 28.98 15.71 26.33
C LEU A 263 30.43 15.56 25.85
N LYS A 264 31.12 14.56 26.38
CA LYS A 264 32.54 14.32 26.15
C LYS A 264 32.74 13.03 25.36
N ASP A 265 33.85 12.99 24.61
CA ASP A 265 34.29 11.83 23.84
C ASP A 265 33.21 11.40 22.82
N LEU A 266 32.61 12.39 22.15
CA LEU A 266 31.65 12.18 21.07
C LEU A 266 32.33 11.49 19.88
N ILE A 267 31.67 10.49 19.32
CA ILE A 267 32.16 9.71 18.19
C ILE A 267 31.19 9.86 17.03
N LYS A 268 31.73 10.24 15.88
CA LYS A 268 31.05 10.10 14.60
C LYS A 268 31.28 8.69 14.08
N THR A 269 30.22 7.91 14.02
CA THR A 269 30.25 6.65 13.27
C THR A 269 29.72 6.91 11.87
N THR A 270 30.50 6.55 10.86
CA THR A 270 30.11 6.61 9.45
C THR A 270 30.04 5.20 8.87
N TRP A 271 28.89 4.83 8.32
CA TRP A 271 28.72 3.62 7.52
C TRP A 271 29.00 3.97 6.07
N THR A 272 29.95 3.25 5.45
CA THR A 272 30.29 3.41 4.04
C THR A 272 30.18 2.08 3.33
N HIS A 273 29.68 2.10 2.10
CA HIS A 273 29.66 0.90 1.27
C HIS A 273 31.11 0.43 1.01
N LYS A 274 31.32 -0.89 1.05
CA LYS A 274 32.60 -1.53 0.71
C LYS A 274 32.90 -1.50 -0.78
#